data_AF-A0A1Y4SGE5-F1
#
_entry.id   AF-A0A1Y4SGE5-F1
#
_cell.length_a   1.000
_cell.length_b   1.000
_cell.length_c   1.000
_cell.angle_alpha   90.00
_cell.angle_beta   90.00
_cell.angle_gamma   90.00
#
_symmetry.space_group_name_H-M   'P 1'
#
loop_
_entity.id
_entity.type
_entity.pdbx_description
1 polymer ?
#
loop_
_entity_poly.entity_id
_entity_poly.type
_entity_poly.pdbx_seq_one_letter_code
_entity_poly.pdbx_strand_id
1 'polypeptide(L)'
;MRICVIYESVTGNTRMLAEVIQKKYADMLTENPQEADVIFLGSWTDKGSFSEKMREQAEKIRGKKVFIFGTCGFGGSREYYERLFERAAALLDGSNEIIGHYYCQGKMPLSVKERYVFMLQEHPEDKRMQASLENFEEALTHPDQKDLDRLSELLDELKLA
;
A
#
# COMPACT_ATOMS: atom_id res chain seq x y z
N MET A 1 -7.90 7.40 22.68
CA MET A 1 -6.91 6.87 21.74
C MET A 1 -6.72 7.86 20.59
N ARG A 2 -5.51 8.02 20.08
CA ARG A 2 -5.18 8.90 18.95
C ARG A 2 -4.56 8.10 17.81
N ILE A 3 -4.93 8.45 16.58
CA ILE A 3 -4.51 7.77 15.36
C ILE A 3 -3.76 8.76 14.46
N CYS A 4 -2.62 8.37 13.92
CA CYS A 4 -1.93 9.12 12.88
C CYS A 4 -1.88 8.31 11.59
N VAL A 5 -2.17 8.94 10.45
CA VAL A 5 -2.07 8.31 9.13
C VAL A 5 -0.92 8.97 8.37
N ILE A 6 0.16 8.22 8.17
CA ILE A 6 1.36 8.69 7.48
C ILE A 6 1.48 7.90 6.19
N TYR A 7 1.48 8.57 5.05
CA TYR A 7 1.58 7.87 3.77
C TYR A 7 2.28 8.66 2.68
N GLU A 8 2.69 7.93 1.63
CA GLU A 8 3.07 8.51 0.35
C GLU A 8 2.27 7.91 -0.81
N SER A 9 1.88 8.77 -1.75
CA SER A 9 1.11 8.39 -2.94
C SER A 9 1.57 9.21 -4.15
N VAL A 10 1.95 8.53 -5.23
CA VAL A 10 2.40 9.18 -6.48
C VAL A 10 1.26 9.32 -7.47
N THR A 11 0.50 8.25 -7.71
CA THR A 11 -0.60 8.19 -8.70
C THR A 11 -1.99 8.33 -8.07
N GLY A 12 -2.07 8.63 -6.77
CA GLY A 12 -3.33 8.74 -6.03
C GLY A 12 -3.80 7.44 -5.38
N ASN A 13 -3.26 6.27 -5.75
CA ASN A 13 -3.75 4.97 -5.31
C ASN A 13 -3.70 4.80 -3.78
N THR A 14 -2.53 4.99 -3.17
CA THR A 14 -2.37 4.86 -1.71
C THR A 14 -3.14 5.94 -0.96
N ARG A 15 -3.36 7.11 -1.58
CA ARG A 15 -4.20 8.17 -1.00
C ARG A 15 -5.65 7.70 -0.87
N MET A 16 -6.19 6.97 -1.85
CA MET A 16 -7.56 6.43 -1.78
C MET A 16 -7.72 5.50 -0.56
N LEU A 17 -6.73 4.65 -0.29
CA LEU A 17 -6.74 3.81 0.92
C LEU A 17 -6.65 4.65 2.21
N ALA A 18 -5.77 5.66 2.22
CA ALA A 18 -5.63 6.56 3.36
C ALA A 18 -6.92 7.33 3.66
N GLU A 19 -7.64 7.79 2.63
CA GLU A 19 -8.92 8.48 2.77
C GLU A 19 -10.00 7.59 3.41
N VAL A 20 -10.03 6.29 3.10
CA VAL A 20 -10.91 5.31 3.78
C VAL A 20 -10.59 5.23 5.27
N ILE A 21 -9.30 5.09 5.62
CA ILE A 21 -8.84 5.02 7.02
C ILE A 21 -9.17 6.31 7.77
N GLN A 22 -8.84 7.46 7.17
CA GLN A 22 -9.07 8.78 7.77
C GLN A 22 -10.56 9.04 8.00
N LYS A 23 -11.41 8.71 7.03
CA LYS A 23 -12.86 8.85 7.16
C LYS A 23 -13.42 7.98 8.29
N LYS A 24 -12.94 6.75 8.43
CA LYS A 24 -13.40 5.81 9.48
C LYS A 24 -13.06 6.31 10.88
N TYR A 25 -11.88 6.90 11.06
CA TYR A 25 -11.34 7.30 12.36
C TYR A 25 -11.28 8.81 12.57
N ALA A 26 -12.14 9.59 11.89
CA ALA A 26 -12.06 11.05 11.81
C ALA A 26 -11.90 11.74 13.18
N ASP A 27 -12.65 11.31 14.19
CA ASP A 27 -12.63 11.89 15.55
C ASP A 27 -11.37 11.54 16.36
N MET A 28 -10.58 10.57 15.90
CA MET A 28 -9.36 10.09 16.56
C MET A 28 -8.06 10.62 15.92
N LEU A 29 -8.15 11.31 14.77
CA LEU A 29 -6.99 11.72 13.98
C LEU A 29 -6.13 12.79 14.68
N THR A 30 -4.81 12.57 14.69
CA THR A 30 -3.77 13.55 14.99
C THR A 30 -2.76 13.63 13.86
N GLU A 31 -2.24 14.82 13.57
CA GLU A 31 -1.13 15.03 12.65
C GLU A 31 0.24 14.78 13.32
N ASN A 32 0.29 14.67 14.65
CA ASN A 32 1.51 14.42 15.40
C ASN A 32 1.71 12.92 15.67
N PRO A 33 2.68 12.23 15.03
CA PRO A 33 2.92 10.81 15.24
C PRO A 33 3.32 10.45 16.67
N GLN A 34 3.87 11.41 17.44
CA GLN A 34 4.29 11.18 18.82
C GLN A 34 3.08 11.01 19.76
N GLU A 35 2.01 11.76 19.51
CA GLU A 35 0.75 11.70 20.26
C GLU A 35 -0.12 10.49 19.91
N ALA A 36 0.17 9.82 18.79
CA ALA A 36 -0.63 8.69 18.32
C ALA A 36 -0.36 7.41 19.13
N ASP A 37 -1.41 6.68 19.45
CA ASP A 37 -1.32 5.31 19.98
C ASP A 37 -1.17 4.30 18.83
N VAL A 38 -1.82 4.59 17.70
CA VAL A 38 -1.83 3.77 16.49
C VAL A 38 -1.36 4.60 15.30
N ILE A 39 -0.44 4.06 14.51
CA ILE A 39 0.01 4.64 13.24
C ILE A 39 -0.46 3.75 12.09
N PHE A 40 -1.22 4.33 11.17
CA PHE A 40 -1.45 3.74 9.85
C PHE A 40 -0.34 4.22 8.92
N LEU A 41 0.47 3.29 8.46
CA LEU A 41 1.69 3.57 7.69
C LEU A 41 1.53 3.07 6.25
N GLY A 42 1.48 4.00 5.31
CA GLY A 42 1.06 3.75 3.92
C GLY A 42 2.13 4.05 2.87
N SER A 43 2.31 3.19 1.87
CA SER A 43 3.14 3.54 0.71
C SER A 43 2.66 2.90 -0.59
N TRP A 44 2.94 3.56 -1.71
CA TRP A 44 3.06 2.87 -2.99
C TRP A 44 4.29 1.93 -2.96
N THR A 45 4.28 0.89 -3.79
CA THR A 45 5.38 -0.10 -3.84
C THR A 45 6.52 0.38 -4.74
N ASP A 46 7.68 0.61 -4.13
CA ASP A 46 8.95 0.90 -4.79
C ASP A 46 9.91 -0.27 -4.61
N LYS A 47 10.34 -0.88 -5.72
CA LYS A 47 11.30 -2.01 -5.72
C LYS A 47 10.93 -3.14 -4.75
N GLY A 48 9.63 -3.40 -4.59
CA GLY A 48 9.11 -4.48 -3.75
C GLY A 48 8.99 -4.15 -2.26
N SER A 49 9.12 -2.87 -1.86
CA SER A 49 8.87 -2.41 -0.49
C SER A 49 8.22 -1.02 -0.51
N PHE A 50 8.14 -0.36 0.65
CA PHE A 50 7.81 1.06 0.77
C PHE A 50 8.73 1.93 -0.07
N SER A 51 8.30 3.14 -0.42
CA SER A 51 9.19 4.14 -1.01
C SER A 51 10.32 4.51 -0.07
N GLU A 52 11.38 5.12 -0.59
CA GLU A 52 12.53 5.56 0.21
C GLU A 52 12.11 6.47 1.37
N LYS A 53 11.27 7.47 1.08
CA LYS A 53 10.71 8.36 2.10
C LYS A 53 9.96 7.58 3.19
N MET A 54 9.12 6.61 2.80
CA MET A 54 8.34 5.84 3.77
C MET A 54 9.16 4.80 4.53
N ARG A 55 10.25 4.29 3.93
CA ARG A 55 11.26 3.48 4.64
C ARG A 55 11.88 4.28 5.79
N GLU A 56 12.34 5.50 5.52
CA GLU A 56 12.91 6.36 6.56
C GLU A 56 11.91 6.73 7.67
N GLN A 57 10.61 6.85 7.35
CA GLN A 57 9.57 7.07 8.36
C GLN A 57 9.35 5.81 9.21
N ALA A 58 9.23 4.65 8.57
CA ALA A 58 9.06 3.37 9.26
C ALA A 58 10.17 3.12 10.30
N GLU A 59 11.42 3.35 9.88
CA GLU A 59 12.61 3.15 10.71
C GLU A 59 12.68 4.08 11.94
N LYS A 60 11.85 5.12 12.04
CA LYS A 60 11.81 6.07 13.18
C LYS A 60 10.69 5.77 14.17
N ILE A 61 9.70 4.96 13.80
CA ILE A 61 8.56 4.64 14.67
C ILE A 61 8.99 3.67 15.76
N ARG A 62 8.65 3.97 17.02
CA ARG A 62 9.01 3.16 18.20
C ARG A 62 7.85 3.07 19.17
N GLY A 63 7.65 1.88 19.76
CA GLY A 63 6.65 1.66 20.82
C GLY A 63 5.21 1.98 20.41
N LYS A 64 4.86 1.86 19.13
CA LYS A 64 3.50 2.14 18.63
C LYS A 64 2.82 0.87 18.13
N LYS A 65 1.49 0.89 18.11
CA LYS A 65 0.71 -0.03 17.27
C LYS A 65 0.77 0.46 15.83
N VAL A 66 1.04 -0.43 14.89
CA VAL A 66 1.21 -0.07 13.47
C VAL A 66 0.33 -0.94 12.59
N PHE A 67 -0.46 -0.29 11.74
CA PHE A 67 -1.16 -0.94 10.63
C PHE A 67 -0.47 -0.55 9.32
N ILE A 68 -0.02 -1.54 8.54
CA ILE A 68 0.71 -1.32 7.30
C ILE A 68 -0.25 -1.36 6.13
N PHE A 69 -0.26 -0.35 5.27
CA PHE A 69 -1.06 -0.41 4.04
C PHE A 69 -0.27 -0.01 2.80
N GLY A 70 -0.70 -0.47 1.63
CA GLY A 70 -0.03 -0.07 0.41
C GLY A 70 -0.73 -0.49 -0.88
N THR A 71 -0.19 0.06 -1.98
CA THR A 71 -0.64 -0.28 -3.32
C THR A 71 0.56 -0.72 -4.17
N CYS A 72 0.31 -1.60 -5.14
CA CYS A 72 1.33 -2.10 -6.06
C CYS A 72 0.76 -2.28 -7.47
N GLY A 73 1.61 -2.23 -8.49
CA GLY A 73 1.15 -2.39 -9.87
C GLY A 73 0.71 -3.81 -10.22
N PHE A 74 1.27 -4.82 -9.53
CA PHE A 74 0.97 -6.22 -9.78
C PHE A 74 -0.23 -6.69 -8.95
N GLY A 75 -1.21 -7.29 -9.62
CA GLY A 75 -2.48 -7.74 -9.04
C GLY A 75 -2.54 -9.24 -8.76
N GLY A 76 -3.64 -9.68 -8.14
CA GLY A 76 -4.10 -11.08 -8.22
C GLY A 76 -3.31 -12.14 -7.43
N SER A 77 -2.25 -11.77 -6.70
CA SER A 77 -1.49 -12.73 -5.88
C SER A 77 -1.43 -12.29 -4.42
N ARG A 78 -2.11 -13.06 -3.57
CA ARG A 78 -2.06 -12.90 -2.11
C ARG A 78 -0.65 -13.13 -1.58
N GLU A 79 0.07 -14.11 -2.11
CA GLU A 79 1.45 -14.42 -1.73
C GLU A 79 2.38 -13.26 -2.06
N TYR A 80 2.13 -12.54 -3.16
CA TYR A 80 2.89 -11.34 -3.48
C TYR A 80 2.65 -10.22 -2.48
N TYR A 81 1.38 -9.96 -2.12
CA TYR A 81 1.01 -8.97 -1.12
C TYR A 81 1.62 -9.28 0.25
N GLU A 82 1.63 -10.55 0.65
CA GLU A 82 2.28 -10.96 1.90
C GLU A 82 3.79 -10.67 1.87
N ARG A 83 4.47 -10.95 0.77
CA ARG A 83 5.90 -10.62 0.62
C ARG A 83 6.17 -9.11 0.62
N LEU A 84 5.24 -8.27 0.19
CA LEU A 84 5.38 -6.82 0.28
C LEU A 84 5.25 -6.37 1.74
N PHE A 85 4.25 -6.91 2.43
CA PHE A 85 4.05 -6.68 3.86
C PHE A 85 5.26 -7.11 4.69
N GLU A 86 5.77 -8.34 4.52
CA GLU A 86 6.94 -8.83 5.25
C GLU A 86 8.14 -7.88 5.12
N ARG A 87 8.38 -7.36 3.91
CA ARG A 87 9.46 -6.40 3.66
C ARG A 87 9.21 -5.03 4.29
N ALA A 88 7.96 -4.57 4.32
CA ALA A 88 7.60 -3.32 4.98
C ALA A 88 7.68 -3.45 6.51
N ALA A 89 7.18 -4.57 7.05
CA ALA A 89 7.23 -4.91 8.47
C ALA A 89 8.67 -4.99 8.98
N ALA A 90 9.59 -5.54 8.19
CA ALA A 90 11.02 -5.64 8.54
C ALA A 90 11.73 -4.29 8.72
N LEU A 91 11.13 -3.18 8.28
CA LEU A 91 11.66 -1.82 8.49
C LEU A 91 11.33 -1.29 9.88
N LEU A 92 10.29 -1.83 10.52
CA LEU A 92 9.86 -1.40 11.83
C LEU A 92 10.76 -2.00 12.91
N ASP A 93 11.04 -1.20 13.93
CA ASP A 93 11.70 -1.66 15.13
C ASP A 93 10.82 -2.62 15.94
N GLY A 94 11.46 -3.59 16.60
CA GLY A 94 10.77 -4.64 17.35
C GLY A 94 9.98 -4.18 18.57
N SER A 95 10.11 -2.91 18.99
CA SER A 95 9.23 -2.30 20.00
C SER A 95 7.82 -2.01 19.50
N ASN A 96 7.59 -2.04 18.19
CA ASN A 96 6.27 -1.80 17.60
C ASN A 96 5.42 -3.07 17.57
N GLU A 97 4.11 -2.90 17.73
CA GLU A 97 3.12 -3.97 17.59
C GLU A 97 2.43 -3.84 16.24
N ILE A 98 2.63 -4.80 15.32
CA ILE A 98 1.89 -4.81 14.06
C ILE A 98 0.49 -5.35 14.31
N ILE A 99 -0.52 -4.51 14.09
CA ILE A 99 -1.93 -4.85 14.37
C ILE A 99 -2.72 -5.27 13.13
N GLY A 100 -2.11 -5.19 11.95
CA GLY A 100 -2.70 -5.65 10.69
C GLY A 100 -2.03 -5.04 9.47
N HIS A 101 -2.41 -5.52 8.29
CA HIS A 101 -1.94 -5.01 7.02
C HIS A 101 -2.95 -5.11 5.90
N TYR A 102 -2.77 -4.27 4.87
CA TYR A 102 -3.56 -4.35 3.65
C TYR A 102 -2.78 -3.92 2.41
N TYR A 103 -2.79 -4.74 1.37
CA TYR A 103 -2.27 -4.39 0.06
C TYR A 103 -3.32 -4.70 -1.01
N CYS A 104 -3.40 -3.81 -2.01
CA CYS A 104 -4.16 -4.06 -3.22
C CYS A 104 -3.40 -3.59 -4.47
N GLN A 105 -3.95 -3.93 -5.63
CA GLN A 105 -3.45 -3.42 -6.90
C GLN A 105 -3.74 -1.92 -7.04
N GLY A 106 -2.93 -1.22 -7.82
CA GLY A 106 -3.18 0.16 -8.19
C GLY A 106 -2.66 0.48 -9.58
N LYS A 107 -3.35 1.40 -10.27
CA LYS A 107 -2.97 1.85 -11.61
C LYS A 107 -1.53 2.34 -11.68
N MET A 108 -0.88 2.00 -12.78
CA MET A 108 0.49 2.38 -13.09
C MET A 108 0.52 3.55 -14.09
N PRO A 109 1.58 4.37 -14.12
CA PRO A 109 1.72 5.42 -15.12
C PRO A 109 1.87 4.84 -16.53
N LEU A 110 1.40 5.56 -17.55
CA LEU A 110 1.44 5.12 -18.96
C LEU A 110 2.84 4.75 -19.45
N SER A 111 3.90 5.38 -18.91
CA SER A 111 5.29 5.05 -19.22
C SER A 111 5.66 3.58 -18.93
N VAL A 112 4.96 2.93 -17.99
CA VAL A 112 5.14 1.50 -17.72
C VAL A 112 4.59 0.65 -18.89
N LYS A 113 3.42 1.01 -19.42
CA LYS A 113 2.83 0.35 -20.60
C LYS A 113 3.69 0.56 -21.84
N GLU A 114 4.16 1.78 -22.07
CA GLU A 114 5.05 2.11 -23.20
C GLU A 114 6.31 1.23 -23.19
N ARG A 115 6.91 1.02 -22.01
CA ARG A 115 8.06 0.13 -21.84
C ARG A 115 7.73 -1.32 -22.22
N TYR A 116 6.58 -1.86 -21.80
CA TYR A 116 6.18 -3.22 -22.14
C TYR A 116 5.91 -3.39 -23.65
N VAL A 117 5.26 -2.40 -24.27
CA VAL A 117 5.03 -2.39 -25.73
C VAL A 117 6.34 -2.38 -26.49
N PHE A 118 7.30 -1.52 -26.10
CA PHE A 118 8.62 -1.47 -26.73
C PHE A 118 9.35 -2.82 -26.62
N MET A 119 9.32 -3.46 -25.44
CA MET A 119 9.94 -4.79 -25.25
C MET A 119 9.29 -5.88 -26.12
N LEU A 120 7.98 -5.82 -26.35
CA LEU A 120 7.28 -6.76 -27.24
C LEU A 120 7.53 -6.50 -28.72
N GLN A 121 7.88 -5.27 -29.12
CA GLN A 121 8.31 -5.01 -30.49
C GLN A 121 9.63 -5.74 -30.81
N GLU A 122 10.56 -5.75 -29.86
CA GLU A 122 11.84 -6.47 -29.97
C GLU A 122 11.68 -7.99 -29.77
N HIS A 123 10.74 -8.40 -28.89
CA HIS A 123 10.50 -9.80 -28.52
C HIS A 123 9.00 -10.16 -28.53
N PRO A 124 8.36 -10.34 -29.71
CA PRO A 124 6.90 -10.49 -29.81
C PRO A 124 6.30 -11.70 -29.08
N GLU A 125 7.09 -12.76 -28.90
CA GLU A 125 6.66 -14.01 -28.25
C GLU A 125 6.94 -14.06 -26.74
N ASP A 126 7.42 -12.96 -26.13
CA ASP A 126 7.66 -12.91 -24.69
C ASP A 126 6.35 -12.93 -23.90
N LYS A 127 5.95 -14.14 -23.48
CA LYS A 127 4.75 -14.39 -22.67
C LYS A 127 4.73 -13.62 -21.35
N ARG A 128 5.89 -13.29 -20.77
CA ARG A 128 5.95 -12.51 -19.52
C ARG A 128 5.59 -11.06 -19.78
N MET A 129 6.01 -10.51 -20.91
CA MET A 129 5.65 -9.15 -21.30
C MET A 129 4.18 -9.04 -21.73
N GLN A 130 3.64 -10.04 -22.41
CA GLN A 130 2.20 -10.14 -22.69
C GLN A 130 1.37 -10.12 -21.40
N ALA A 131 1.72 -10.98 -20.42
CA ALA A 131 1.07 -11.00 -19.12
C ALA A 131 1.23 -9.68 -18.34
N SER A 132 2.37 -8.99 -18.51
CA SER A 132 2.60 -7.68 -17.88
C SER A 132 1.70 -6.58 -18.46
N LEU A 133 1.39 -6.64 -19.75
CA LEU A 133 0.40 -5.75 -20.38
C LEU A 133 -1.02 -6.06 -19.90
N GLU A 134 -1.40 -7.34 -19.81
CA GLU A 134 -2.71 -7.74 -19.28
C GLU A 134 -2.90 -7.22 -17.85
N ASN A 135 -1.91 -7.44 -16.98
CA ASN A 135 -1.90 -6.89 -15.62
C ASN A 135 -1.99 -5.35 -15.60
N PHE A 136 -1.38 -4.66 -16.57
CA PHE A 136 -1.49 -3.21 -16.68
C PHE A 136 -2.91 -2.75 -16.98
N GLU A 137 -3.59 -3.41 -17.92
CA GLU A 137 -4.98 -3.08 -18.27
C GLU A 137 -5.92 -3.33 -17.09
N GLU A 138 -5.74 -4.44 -16.37
CA GLU A 138 -6.49 -4.72 -15.14
C GLU A 138 -6.28 -3.61 -14.10
N ALA A 139 -5.02 -3.20 -13.87
CA ALA A 139 -4.68 -2.21 -12.86
C ALA A 139 -5.34 -0.83 -13.08
N LEU A 140 -5.79 -0.49 -14.30
CA LEU A 140 -6.33 0.83 -14.62
C LEU A 140 -7.52 1.24 -13.75
N THR A 141 -8.34 0.27 -13.33
CA THR A 141 -9.50 0.51 -12.48
C THR A 141 -9.20 0.38 -10.99
N HIS A 142 -7.99 -0.05 -10.63
CA HIS A 142 -7.59 -0.28 -9.24
C HIS A 142 -6.83 0.92 -8.63
N PRO A 143 -6.98 1.21 -7.31
CA PRO A 143 -7.90 0.56 -6.39
C PRO A 143 -9.36 0.81 -6.76
N ASP A 144 -10.17 -0.26 -6.78
CA ASP A 144 -11.60 -0.20 -7.10
C ASP A 144 -12.45 -0.20 -5.82
N GLN A 145 -13.77 -0.15 -5.95
CA GLN A 145 -14.66 -0.17 -4.78
C GLN A 145 -14.49 -1.44 -3.93
N LYS A 146 -14.24 -2.60 -4.54
CA LYS A 146 -14.03 -3.85 -3.79
C LYS A 146 -12.75 -3.79 -2.97
N ASP A 147 -11.70 -3.15 -3.48
CA ASP A 147 -10.47 -2.93 -2.72
C ASP A 147 -10.71 -2.01 -1.53
N LEU A 148 -11.53 -0.97 -1.68
CA LEU A 148 -11.87 -0.06 -0.59
C LEU A 148 -12.78 -0.73 0.46
N ASP A 149 -13.75 -1.53 0.02
CA ASP A 149 -14.67 -2.26 0.89
C ASP A 149 -13.92 -3.29 1.74
N ARG A 150 -13.02 -4.08 1.14
CA ARG A 150 -12.15 -5.03 1.87
C ARG A 150 -11.29 -4.34 2.92
N LEU A 151 -10.72 -3.18 2.60
CA LEU A 151 -10.00 -2.39 3.59
C LEU A 151 -10.94 -1.97 4.72
N SER A 152 -12.13 -1.46 4.41
CA SER A 152 -13.10 -1.05 5.43
C SER A 152 -13.49 -2.19 6.37
N GLU A 153 -13.74 -3.39 5.83
CA GLU A 153 -14.06 -4.61 6.57
C GLU A 153 -12.92 -4.98 7.54
N LEU A 154 -11.67 -5.03 7.06
CA LEU A 154 -10.51 -5.27 7.92
C LEU A 154 -10.40 -4.25 9.05
N LEU A 155 -10.68 -2.98 8.76
CA LEU A 155 -10.65 -1.94 9.78
C LEU A 155 -11.76 -2.12 10.84
N ASP A 156 -12.93 -2.68 10.50
CA ASP A 156 -13.98 -3.00 11.48
C ASP A 156 -13.52 -4.08 12.48
N GLU A 157 -12.69 -5.01 12.03
CA GLU A 157 -12.17 -6.09 12.86
C GLU A 157 -11.13 -5.62 13.90
N LEU A 158 -10.44 -4.50 13.65
CA LEU A 158 -9.39 -3.97 14.54
C LEU A 158 -9.91 -3.46 15.89
N LYS A 159 -11.22 -3.22 16.04
CA LYS A 159 -11.88 -2.75 17.29
C LYS A 159 -11.12 -1.63 17.99
N LEU A 160 -10.71 -0.64 17.20
CA LEU A 160 -9.98 0.55 17.64
C LEU A 160 -10.90 1.60 18.28
N ALA A 161 -12.22 1.45 18.15
CA ALA A 161 -13.25 2.28 18.75
C ALA A 161 -14.22 1.43 19.57
#